data_AF-A0AAW3K2B6-F1
#
_entry.id   AF-A0AAW3K2B6-F1
#
_cell.length_a   1.000
_cell.length_b   1.000
_cell.length_c   1.000
_cell.angle_alpha   90.00
_cell.angle_beta   90.00
_cell.angle_gamma   90.00
#
_symmetry.space_group_name_H-M   'P 1'
#
loop_
_entity.id
_entity.type
_entity.pdbx_description
1 polymer ?
#
loop_
_entity_poly.entity_id
_entity_poly.type
_entity_poly.pdbx_seq_one_letter_code
_entity_poly.pdbx_strand_id
1 'polypeptide(L)'
;MIGFPIKQSYAANVSLVQSNGQAIPVGAVVHRADQESSYVGMDGIAYLEDLGAENSIRVQLPDQSVCEANFSLDLKQAQKQIAVIKSVVCREVAKP
;
A
#
# COMPACT_ATOMS: atom_id res chain seq x y z
N MET A 1 27.91 -25.17 4.82
CA MET A 1 27.57 -23.83 5.33
C MET A 1 26.32 -23.40 4.59
N ILE A 2 25.21 -23.17 5.28
CA ILE A 2 23.97 -22.68 4.66
C ILE A 2 23.95 -21.16 4.84
N GLY A 3 23.88 -20.42 3.75
CA GLY A 3 23.79 -18.96 3.78
C GLY A 3 22.34 -18.55 3.80
N PHE A 4 21.94 -17.75 4.78
CA PHE A 4 20.63 -17.08 4.78
C PHE A 4 20.86 -15.63 4.31
N PRO A 5 20.64 -15.33 3.03
CA PRO A 5 20.79 -13.96 2.54
C PRO A 5 19.71 -13.08 3.20
N ILE A 6 20.15 -12.17 4.07
CA ILE A 6 19.28 -11.20 4.73
C ILE A 6 19.15 -9.99 3.79
N LYS A 7 17.94 -9.71 3.32
CA LYS A 7 17.60 -8.47 2.61
C LYS A 7 16.87 -7.54 3.57
N GLN A 8 17.24 -6.27 3.55
CA GLN A 8 16.51 -5.25 4.28
C GLN A 8 15.22 -4.88 3.53
N SER A 9 14.07 -5.08 4.18
CA SER A 9 12.74 -4.72 3.66
C SER A 9 12.15 -3.60 4.50
N TYR A 10 11.51 -2.62 3.86
CA TYR A 10 10.80 -1.52 4.51
C TYR A 10 9.31 -1.78 4.47
N ALA A 11 8.67 -1.72 5.64
CA ALA A 11 7.24 -1.98 5.77
C ALA A 11 6.49 -0.78 6.34
N ALA A 12 5.23 -0.62 5.91
CA ALA A 12 4.34 0.41 6.44
C ALA A 12 2.88 -0.05 6.49
N ASN A 13 2.17 0.45 7.50
CA ASN A 13 0.72 0.46 7.53
C ASN A 13 0.21 1.69 6.77
N VAL A 14 -0.48 1.47 5.65
CA VAL A 14 -0.99 2.53 4.79
C VAL A 14 -2.50 2.60 4.92
N SER A 15 -3.01 3.68 5.49
CA SER A 15 -4.45 3.95 5.54
C SER A 15 -4.90 4.58 4.23
N LEU A 16 -5.68 3.82 3.48
CA LEU A 16 -6.21 4.17 2.17
C LEU A 16 -7.63 4.74 2.31
N VAL A 17 -7.84 5.90 1.69
CA VAL A 17 -9.14 6.57 1.66
C VAL A 17 -9.55 6.86 0.22
N GLN A 18 -10.84 6.82 -0.06
CA GLN A 18 -11.44 7.29 -1.30
C GLN A 18 -11.35 8.82 -1.41
N SER A 19 -11.65 9.36 -2.59
CA SER A 19 -11.63 10.81 -2.85
C SER A 19 -12.64 11.61 -2.00
N ASN A 20 -13.67 10.96 -1.47
CA ASN A 20 -14.64 11.53 -0.52
C ASN A 20 -14.17 11.49 0.95
N GLY A 21 -12.96 10.95 1.22
CA GLY A 21 -12.40 10.79 2.55
C GLY A 21 -12.85 9.52 3.30
N GLN A 22 -13.70 8.69 2.71
CA GLN A 22 -14.12 7.42 3.30
C GLN A 22 -13.02 6.37 3.18
N ALA A 23 -12.86 5.50 4.18
CA ALA A 23 -11.90 4.40 4.10
C ALA A 23 -12.22 3.46 2.93
N ILE A 24 -11.18 2.95 2.27
CA ILE A 24 -11.34 1.91 1.26
C ILE A 24 -11.96 0.66 1.91
N PRO A 25 -12.95 0.01 1.28
CA PRO A 25 -13.63 -1.15 1.85
C PRO A 25 -12.66 -2.32 2.12
N VAL A 26 -12.94 -3.04 3.19
CA VAL A 26 -12.24 -4.29 3.54
C VAL A 26 -12.34 -5.31 2.39
N GLY A 27 -11.26 -6.03 2.16
CA GLY A 27 -11.18 -7.04 1.09
C GLY A 27 -10.82 -6.46 -0.29
N ALA A 28 -10.68 -5.14 -0.44
CA ALA A 28 -10.07 -4.57 -1.63
C ALA A 28 -8.63 -5.09 -1.80
N VAL A 29 -8.22 -5.32 -3.04
CA VAL A 29 -6.93 -5.92 -3.38
C VAL A 29 -5.96 -4.84 -3.82
N VAL A 30 -4.80 -4.77 -3.18
CA VAL A 30 -3.73 -3.84 -3.51
C VAL A 30 -2.70 -4.54 -4.38
N HIS A 31 -2.59 -4.10 -5.62
CA HIS A 31 -1.59 -4.54 -6.57
C HIS A 31 -0.43 -3.56 -6.64
N ARG A 32 0.78 -4.10 -6.71
CA ARG A 32 2.03 -3.37 -6.86
C ARG A 32 2.88 -4.05 -7.93
N ALA A 33 3.62 -3.26 -8.69
CA ALA A 33 4.55 -3.82 -9.66
C ALA A 33 5.57 -4.73 -8.96
N ASP A 34 5.80 -5.91 -9.51
CA ASP A 34 6.83 -6.86 -9.05
C ASP A 34 6.72 -7.29 -7.57
N GLN A 35 5.52 -7.23 -6.98
CA GLN A 35 5.24 -7.61 -5.59
C GLN A 35 3.97 -8.46 -5.50
N GLU A 36 3.87 -9.26 -4.44
CA GLU A 36 2.63 -10.00 -4.16
C GLU A 36 1.49 -9.03 -3.84
N SER A 37 0.27 -9.43 -4.23
CA SER A 37 -0.91 -8.63 -3.93
C SER A 37 -1.22 -8.67 -2.44
N SER A 38 -1.57 -7.52 -1.88
CA SER A 38 -1.96 -7.37 -0.47
C SER A 38 -3.46 -7.05 -0.38
N TYR A 39 -4.01 -7.09 0.83
CA TYR A 39 -5.43 -6.84 1.05
C TYR A 39 -5.64 -5.67 2.00
N VAL A 40 -6.71 -4.92 1.76
CA VAL A 40 -7.18 -3.86 2.65
C VAL A 40 -7.95 -4.48 3.81
N GLY A 41 -7.51 -4.20 5.03
CA GLY A 41 -8.13 -4.63 6.26
C GLY A 41 -9.16 -3.63 6.80
N MET A 42 -9.39 -3.70 8.12
CA MET A 42 -10.21 -2.72 8.84
C MET A 42 -9.66 -1.29 8.69
N ASP A 43 -10.56 -0.31 8.74
CA ASP A 43 -10.25 1.13 8.65
C ASP A 43 -9.50 1.55 7.37
N GLY A 44 -9.58 0.73 6.31
CA GLY A 44 -8.89 0.98 5.06
C GLY A 44 -7.37 0.77 5.13
N ILE A 45 -6.87 0.06 6.13
CA ILE A 45 -5.42 -0.14 6.32
C ILE A 45 -4.93 -1.30 5.46
N ALA A 46 -3.88 -1.06 4.67
CA ALA A 46 -3.10 -2.08 3.98
C ALA A 46 -1.69 -2.15 4.58
N TYR A 47 -1.27 -3.35 4.97
CA TYR A 47 0.14 -3.60 5.34
C TYR A 47 0.93 -3.91 4.08
N LEU A 48 1.97 -3.12 3.81
CA LEU A 48 2.78 -3.22 2.60
C LEU A 48 4.26 -3.36 2.97
N GLU A 49 4.95 -4.30 2.33
CA GLU A 49 6.37 -4.62 2.53
C GLU A 49 7.20 -4.29 1.29
N ASP A 50 8.53 -4.29 1.40
CA ASP A 50 9.46 -3.98 0.31
C ASP A 50 9.19 -2.60 -0.33
N LEU A 51 8.82 -1.62 0.50
CA LEU A 51 8.53 -0.27 0.07
C LEU A 51 9.81 0.51 -0.30
N GLY A 52 9.72 1.29 -1.38
CA GLY A 52 10.71 2.28 -1.76
C GLY A 52 10.44 3.64 -1.13
N ALA A 53 11.26 4.64 -1.48
CA ALA A 53 11.01 6.03 -1.07
C ALA A 53 9.73 6.60 -1.70
N GLU A 54 9.42 6.20 -2.94
CA GLU A 54 8.19 6.53 -3.65
C GLU A 54 7.53 5.23 -4.07
N ASN A 55 6.21 5.13 -3.87
CA ASN A 55 5.46 3.92 -4.14
C ASN A 55 4.17 4.25 -4.88
N SER A 56 3.87 3.44 -5.89
CA SER A 56 2.64 3.48 -6.66
C SER A 56 1.88 2.18 -6.44
N ILE A 57 0.60 2.30 -6.12
CA ILE A 57 -0.29 1.14 -5.89
C ILE A 57 -1.55 1.28 -6.74
N ARG A 58 -2.07 0.13 -7.16
CA ARG A 58 -3.35 0.01 -7.86
C ARG A 58 -4.27 -0.84 -7.02
N VAL A 59 -5.39 -0.27 -6.59
CA VAL A 59 -6.34 -0.92 -5.69
C VAL A 59 -7.57 -1.32 -6.48
N GLN A 60 -7.87 -2.62 -6.50
CA GLN A 60 -9.09 -3.17 -7.04
C GLN A 60 -10.14 -3.26 -5.93
N LEU A 61 -11.25 -2.55 -6.11
CA LEU A 61 -12.36 -2.52 -5.17
C LEU A 61 -13.29 -3.75 -5.35
N PRO A 62 -14.14 -4.06 -4.35
CA PRO A 62 -15.07 -5.19 -4.43
C PRO A 62 -16.06 -5.12 -5.60
N ASP A 63 -16.36 -3.93 -6.09
CA ASP A 63 -17.21 -3.66 -7.26
C ASP A 63 -16.45 -3.77 -8.60
N GLN A 64 -15.18 -4.23 -8.58
CA GLN A 64 -14.26 -4.31 -9.72
C GLN A 64 -13.80 -2.97 -10.28
N SER A 65 -14.21 -1.84 -9.69
CA SER A 65 -13.61 -0.55 -10.01
C SER A 65 -12.15 -0.53 -9.54
N VAL A 66 -11.35 0.33 -10.18
CA VAL A 66 -9.91 0.40 -9.90
C VAL A 66 -9.52 1.84 -9.62
N CYS A 67 -8.77 2.03 -8.55
CA CYS A 67 -8.19 3.31 -8.19
C CYS A 67 -6.68 3.19 -8.03
N GLU A 68 -5.98 4.30 -8.23
CA GLU A 68 -4.54 4.40 -8.07
C GLU A 68 -4.19 5.41 -6.99
N ALA A 69 -3.11 5.11 -6.27
CA ALA A 69 -2.58 5.96 -5.21
C ALA A 69 -1.06 5.98 -5.27
N ASN A 70 -0.49 7.14 -4.95
CA ASN A 70 0.94 7.34 -4.84
C ASN A 70 1.26 7.91 -3.47
N PHE A 71 2.34 7.43 -2.86
CA PHE A 71 2.79 7.94 -1.57
C PHE A 71 4.30 7.75 -1.39
N SER A 72 4.88 8.66 -0.61
CA SER A 72 6.27 8.63 -0.22
C SER A 72 6.46 7.98 1.15
N LEU A 73 7.58 7.29 1.35
CA LEU A 73 8.00 6.73 2.63
C LEU A 73 9.34 7.34 3.05
N ASP A 74 9.41 7.86 4.28
CA ASP A 74 10.69 8.24 4.89
C ASP A 74 11.46 6.98 5.29
N LEU A 75 12.42 6.60 4.45
CA LEU A 75 13.26 5.42 4.66
C LEU A 75 14.07 5.48 5.97
N LYS A 76 14.46 6.68 6.47
CA LYS A 76 15.19 6.79 7.73
C LYS A 76 14.30 6.46 8.93
N GLN A 77 13.03 6.81 8.86
CA GLN A 77 12.06 6.44 9.88
C GLN A 77 11.72 4.94 9.78
N ALA A 78 11.48 4.45 8.56
CA ALA A 78 11.15 3.05 8.29
C ALA A 78 12.28 2.06 8.65
N GLN A 79 13.53 2.53 8.74
CA GLN A 79 14.66 1.74 9.24
C GLN A 79 14.56 1.37 10.72
N LYS A 80 13.87 2.17 11.53
CA LYS A 80 13.80 1.99 12.99
C LYS A 80 12.56 1.22 13.43
N GLN A 81 11.47 1.36 12.69
CA GLN A 81 10.15 0.81 13.03
C GLN A 81 9.26 0.78 11.79
N ILE A 82 8.21 -0.04 11.83
CA ILE A 82 7.17 -0.05 10.79
C ILE A 82 6.52 1.34 10.74
N ALA A 83 6.51 1.95 9.56
CA ALA A 83 5.96 3.28 9.38
C ALA A 83 4.42 3.26 9.33
N VAL A 84 3.80 4.40 9.63
CA VAL A 84 2.35 4.58 9.52
C VAL A 84 2.07 5.76 8.59
N ILE A 85 1.51 5.46 7.43
CA ILE A 85 1.13 6.46 6.42
C ILE A 85 -0.38 6.64 6.50
N LYS A 86 -0.82 7.87 6.79
CA LYS A 86 -2.23 8.20 6.97
C LYS A 86 -2.79 8.84 5.70
N SER A 87 -4.08 8.57 5.44
CA SER A 87 -4.89 9.32 4.48
C SER A 87 -4.33 9.33 3.06
N VAL A 88 -3.86 8.19 2.57
CA VAL A 88 -3.46 8.05 1.16
C VAL A 88 -4.72 7.99 0.31
N VAL A 89 -4.94 9.05 -0.48
CA VAL A 89 -6.14 9.19 -1.31
C VAL A 89 -6.00 8.34 -2.57
N CYS A 90 -6.89 7.37 -2.72
CA CYS A 90 -7.06 6.58 -3.93
C CYS A 90 -7.95 7.35 -4.93
N ARG A 91 -7.44 7.54 -6.14
CA ARG A 91 -8.14 8.21 -7.24
C ARG A 91 -8.55 7.19 -8.28
N GLU A 92 -9.83 7.17 -8.62
CA GLU A 92 -10.36 6.25 -9.62
C GLU A 92 -9.68 6.48 -10.97
N VAL A 93 -9.26 5.40 -11.62
CA VAL A 93 -8.64 5.45 -12.93
C VAL A 93 -9.73 5.21 -13.96
N ALA A 94 -10.05 6.21 -14.77
CA ALA A 94 -10.97 6.02 -15.88
C ALA A 94 -10.42 4.92 -16.79
N LYS A 95 -11.24 3.89 -17.03
CA LYS A 95 -10.91 2.82 -17.97
C LYS A 95 -10.72 3.44 -19.37
N PRO A 96 -9.61 3.18 -20.08
CA PRO A 96 -9.43 3.68 -21.44
C PRO A 96 -10.45 3.09 -22.42
#